data_AF-A0AAW7E2H9-F1
#
_entry.id   AF-A0AAW7E2H9-F1
#
_cell.length_a   1.000
_cell.length_b   1.000
_cell.length_c   1.000
_cell.angle_alpha   90.00
_cell.angle_beta   90.00
_cell.angle_gamma   90.00
#
_symmetry.space_group_name_H-M   'P 1'
#
loop_
_entity.id
_entity.type
_entity.pdbx_description
1 polymer ?
#
loop_
_entity_poly.entity_id
_entity_poly.type
_entity_poly.pdbx_seq_one_letter_code
_entity_poly.pdbx_strand_id
1 'polypeptide(L)'
;MDLIAGANTIVPTTALTLEIQVFGIDSTALDFSAYSLATQTNKVRGDDDMIFYGQLNNQNHSIYLEQKSIISFHLQLHKIDAQIHRIAICATLANEQLNFSNISHLLLKVKNQQQTLAQAKIIGQNHREVALILGEFYRYKELWKFKMIAQGFNGGLKPLAEHFGVEIADEQPTHIDPTPPAHVEPPNTSSEQATTSHILKDIFSAPLKALEKRKHIKEFQKQLLQIFATHNISPQNQQQLIEFCTDKNITLADALNYSEQEIKSFLLQVSQHKSKQQIIEWAQFLQVPQNTLEQALIMLRQANEVKFVNMLKTALADGILSNQEIEKLTQFATLHQLNSKELVQRAKNAIEDFFNFTLASLIFDGTISHENELLIKKLCQFLHPEPTLLKQINRTISIAKQITQIKQGQVNTIQTTEIIVKNSEFVYLHQKKVGIQATKKEYVVGDLFITSERIIFKASTAFELLISNIIAVEILSEYIEIIAKTKKGSGKYHIGKDSNIVEAYIEYAIKRFHRQLDFSQSSGNTRHIPQNIKNAVWQKCQGKCVQCSSSAYLEFDHIIPFSKGGSNSENNLQILCRKCNLEKSNQI
;
A
#
# COMPACT_ATOMS: atom_id res chain seq x y z
N MET A 1 -0.79 1.30 8.97
CA MET A 1 -0.72 0.53 7.71
C MET A 1 -1.44 1.32 6.64
N ASP A 2 -0.79 1.63 5.51
CA ASP A 2 -1.46 2.25 4.37
C ASP A 2 -2.16 1.17 3.51
N LEU A 3 -3.40 1.42 3.13
CA LEU A 3 -4.21 0.52 2.30
C LEU A 3 -4.52 1.18 0.96
N ILE A 4 -4.28 0.43 -0.12
CA ILE A 4 -4.77 0.73 -1.47
C ILE A 4 -6.11 0.04 -1.72
N ALA A 5 -6.84 0.47 -2.75
CA ALA A 5 -8.06 -0.20 -3.19
C ALA A 5 -7.84 -1.73 -3.38
N GLY A 6 -8.73 -2.55 -2.83
CA GLY A 6 -8.64 -4.01 -2.81
C GLY A 6 -7.84 -4.59 -1.63
N ALA A 7 -6.91 -3.83 -1.03
CA ALA A 7 -6.12 -4.28 0.11
C ALA A 7 -6.98 -4.38 1.39
N ASN A 8 -6.58 -5.24 2.32
CA ASN A 8 -7.30 -5.47 3.56
C ASN A 8 -6.34 -5.74 4.72
N THR A 9 -6.83 -5.53 5.93
CA THR A 9 -6.11 -5.78 7.17
C THR A 9 -7.01 -6.42 8.22
N ILE A 10 -6.43 -7.12 9.19
CA ILE A 10 -7.15 -7.64 10.35
C ILE A 10 -7.39 -6.48 11.31
N VAL A 11 -8.62 -6.37 11.83
CA VAL A 11 -8.98 -5.39 12.84
C VAL A 11 -9.49 -6.10 14.09
N PRO A 12 -9.24 -5.56 15.30
CA PRO A 12 -9.74 -6.18 16.51
C PRO A 12 -11.26 -6.10 16.58
N THR A 13 -11.88 -7.05 17.28
CA THR A 13 -13.33 -7.12 17.53
C THR A 13 -13.83 -6.04 18.50
N THR A 14 -12.94 -5.21 19.03
CA THR A 14 -13.23 -4.15 20.02
C THR A 14 -13.89 -2.93 19.36
N ALA A 15 -14.10 -1.85 20.14
CA ALA A 15 -14.54 -0.58 19.60
C ALA A 15 -13.51 -0.02 18.60
N LEU A 16 -13.99 0.41 17.44
CA LEU A 16 -13.20 1.02 16.37
C LEU A 16 -13.84 2.31 15.92
N THR A 17 -13.03 3.21 15.36
CA THR A 17 -13.52 4.44 14.72
C THR A 17 -12.95 4.49 13.30
N LEU A 18 -13.82 4.61 12.30
CA LEU A 18 -13.43 4.99 10.94
C LEU A 18 -13.62 6.50 10.79
N GLU A 19 -12.52 7.25 10.78
CA GLU A 19 -12.51 8.68 10.48
C GLU A 19 -12.35 8.91 8.98
N ILE A 20 -13.10 9.87 8.45
CA ILE A 20 -13.08 10.29 7.04
C ILE A 20 -12.91 11.81 7.02
N GLN A 21 -11.85 12.26 6.36
CA GLN A 21 -11.57 13.67 6.10
C GLN A 21 -11.72 13.96 4.62
N VAL A 22 -12.47 15.00 4.29
CA VAL A 22 -12.74 15.45 2.91
C VAL A 22 -11.83 16.63 2.59
N PHE A 23 -11.21 16.61 1.41
CA PHE A 23 -10.34 17.69 0.94
C PHE A 23 -10.78 18.20 -0.42
N GLY A 24 -10.75 19.53 -0.59
CA GLY A 24 -11.05 20.22 -1.85
C GLY A 24 -12.48 20.75 -1.96
N ILE A 25 -13.42 20.20 -1.19
CA ILE A 25 -14.79 20.71 -1.05
C ILE A 25 -15.24 20.64 0.42
N ASP A 26 -16.34 21.30 0.75
CA ASP A 26 -16.97 21.19 2.05
C ASP A 26 -17.52 19.77 2.26
N SER A 27 -17.30 19.18 3.44
CA SER A 27 -17.82 17.86 3.81
C SER A 27 -19.34 17.77 3.78
N THR A 28 -20.05 18.90 3.96
CA THR A 28 -21.51 18.98 3.89
C THR A 28 -22.09 18.71 2.50
N ALA A 29 -21.25 18.72 1.46
CA ALA A 29 -21.65 18.33 0.12
C ALA A 29 -21.79 16.80 -0.06
N LEU A 30 -21.35 16.00 0.93
CA LEU A 30 -21.42 14.55 0.90
C LEU A 30 -22.31 13.99 2.01
N ASP A 31 -23.12 13.02 1.63
CA ASP A 31 -23.81 12.13 2.54
C ASP A 31 -23.01 10.85 2.76
N PHE A 32 -22.85 10.46 4.02
CA PHE A 32 -22.17 9.24 4.42
C PHE A 32 -23.15 8.23 4.98
N SER A 33 -23.02 6.98 4.55
CA SER A 33 -23.89 5.89 4.99
C SER A 33 -23.12 4.63 5.33
N ALA A 34 -23.68 3.82 6.25
CA ALA A 34 -23.21 2.48 6.54
C ALA A 34 -24.35 1.46 6.37
N TYR A 35 -24.08 0.35 5.69
CA TYR A 35 -25.04 -0.72 5.44
C TYR A 35 -24.54 -2.02 6.06
N SER A 36 -25.30 -2.56 7.01
CA SER A 36 -25.04 -3.82 7.67
C SER A 36 -25.73 -4.96 6.89
N LEU A 37 -24.94 -5.90 6.36
CA LEU A 37 -25.38 -6.87 5.36
C LEU A 37 -25.45 -8.28 5.94
N ALA A 38 -26.63 -8.87 5.84
CA ALA A 38 -26.91 -10.20 6.35
C ALA A 38 -26.18 -11.28 5.54
N THR A 39 -25.70 -12.31 6.23
CA THR A 39 -24.97 -13.45 5.65
C THR A 39 -25.75 -14.17 4.55
N GLN A 40 -27.07 -14.26 4.67
CA GLN A 40 -27.91 -15.02 3.74
C GLN A 40 -28.21 -14.27 2.43
N THR A 41 -28.45 -12.97 2.52
CA THR A 41 -28.95 -12.16 1.39
C THR A 41 -27.91 -11.19 0.84
N ASN A 42 -26.85 -10.92 1.61
CA ASN A 42 -25.88 -9.85 1.37
C ASN A 42 -26.54 -8.46 1.21
N LYS A 43 -27.69 -8.29 1.86
CA LYS A 43 -28.51 -7.07 1.90
C LYS A 43 -28.83 -6.70 3.34
N VAL A 44 -29.28 -5.47 3.57
CA VAL A 44 -29.88 -5.05 4.85
C VAL A 44 -31.12 -5.88 5.16
N ARG A 45 -31.42 -6.11 6.44
CA ARG A 45 -32.65 -6.83 6.86
C ARG A 45 -33.85 -5.90 7.03
N GLY A 46 -33.58 -4.60 7.14
CA GLY A 46 -34.55 -3.52 7.31
C GLY A 46 -33.84 -2.22 7.66
N ASP A 47 -34.60 -1.18 7.98
CA ASP A 47 -34.08 0.19 8.17
C ASP A 47 -33.04 0.30 9.29
N ASP A 48 -33.12 -0.54 10.33
CA ASP A 48 -32.16 -0.55 11.45
C ASP A 48 -30.71 -0.91 11.02
N ASP A 49 -30.57 -1.65 9.93
CA ASP A 49 -29.26 -2.06 9.40
C ASP A 49 -28.62 -0.95 8.52
N MET A 50 -29.28 0.21 8.37
CA MET A 50 -28.76 1.38 7.63
C MET A 50 -28.51 2.57 8.57
N ILE A 51 -27.31 3.15 8.50
CA ILE A 51 -26.92 4.36 9.22
C ILE A 51 -26.68 5.48 8.22
N PHE A 52 -27.24 6.67 8.46
CA PHE A 52 -27.10 7.85 7.62
C PHE A 52 -27.48 9.12 8.42
N TYR A 53 -27.47 10.30 7.80
CA TYR A 53 -27.75 11.57 8.51
C TYR A 53 -29.11 11.59 9.23
N GLY A 54 -30.13 10.86 8.72
CA GLY A 54 -31.45 10.74 9.34
C GLY A 54 -31.55 9.66 10.43
N GLN A 55 -30.59 8.74 10.50
CA GLN A 55 -30.50 7.68 11.49
C GLN A 55 -29.05 7.47 11.91
N LEU A 56 -28.62 8.23 12.93
CA LEU A 56 -27.22 8.27 13.36
C LEU A 56 -26.77 7.02 14.15
N ASN A 57 -27.71 6.21 14.64
CA ASN A 57 -27.44 4.99 15.42
C ASN A 57 -28.40 3.88 15.00
N ASN A 58 -27.96 2.62 15.11
CA ASN A 58 -28.86 1.47 15.12
C ASN A 58 -29.38 1.18 16.54
N GLN A 59 -30.44 0.38 16.65
CA GLN A 59 -31.15 0.06 17.90
C GLN A 59 -30.24 -0.47 19.00
N ASN A 60 -29.22 -1.26 18.65
CA ASN A 60 -28.27 -1.83 19.62
C ASN A 60 -27.03 -0.95 19.87
N HIS A 61 -26.97 0.24 19.29
CA HIS A 61 -25.86 1.20 19.37
C HIS A 61 -24.48 0.58 19.04
N SER A 62 -24.46 -0.39 18.12
CA SER A 62 -23.23 -1.02 17.65
C SER A 62 -22.56 -0.20 16.54
N ILE A 63 -23.30 0.65 15.84
CA ILE A 63 -22.76 1.59 14.86
C ILE A 63 -23.34 2.99 15.15
N TYR A 64 -22.46 3.98 15.23
CA TYR A 64 -22.83 5.39 15.43
C TYR A 64 -22.10 6.28 14.42
N LEU A 65 -22.83 7.21 13.79
CA LEU A 65 -22.29 8.22 12.87
C LEU A 65 -22.21 9.59 13.57
N GLU A 66 -21.03 10.18 13.54
CA GLU A 66 -20.77 11.54 13.99
C GLU A 66 -20.25 12.39 12.82
N GLN A 67 -20.96 13.46 12.47
CA GLN A 67 -20.62 14.34 11.34
C GLN A 67 -20.32 15.75 11.87
N LYS A 68 -19.04 16.02 12.13
CA LYS A 68 -18.51 17.35 12.50
C LYS A 68 -17.52 17.81 11.41
N SER A 69 -16.41 18.45 11.78
CA SER A 69 -15.31 18.75 10.86
C SER A 69 -14.60 17.50 10.33
N ILE A 70 -14.74 16.37 11.03
CA ILE A 70 -14.31 15.04 10.60
C ILE A 70 -15.53 14.13 10.72
N ILE A 71 -15.77 13.31 9.70
CA ILE A 71 -16.85 12.32 9.71
C ILE A 71 -16.32 11.06 10.37
N SER A 72 -17.03 10.53 11.35
CA SER A 72 -16.58 9.36 12.12
C SER A 72 -17.69 8.32 12.24
N PHE A 73 -17.41 7.09 11.79
CA PHE A 73 -18.23 5.92 12.13
C PHE A 73 -17.59 5.20 13.32
N HIS A 74 -18.30 5.12 14.43
CA HIS A 74 -17.89 4.37 15.62
C HIS A 74 -18.55 2.99 15.57
N LEU A 75 -17.75 1.92 15.59
CA LEU A 75 -18.20 0.53 15.45
C LEU A 75 -17.83 -0.30 16.68
N GLN A 76 -18.80 -0.92 17.32
CA GLN A 76 -18.61 -1.90 18.39
C GLN A 76 -18.78 -3.31 17.81
N LEU A 77 -17.75 -3.80 17.12
CA LEU A 77 -17.82 -5.02 16.30
C LEU A 77 -18.24 -6.28 17.09
N HIS A 78 -17.95 -6.35 18.39
CA HIS A 78 -18.41 -7.42 19.28
C HIS A 78 -19.92 -7.42 19.57
N LYS A 79 -20.62 -6.29 19.37
CA LYS A 79 -22.09 -6.18 19.52
C LYS A 79 -22.85 -6.38 18.21
N ILE A 80 -22.14 -6.50 17.10
CA ILE A 80 -22.75 -6.73 15.78
C ILE A 80 -23.34 -8.13 15.76
N ASP A 81 -24.62 -8.23 15.38
CA ASP A 81 -25.37 -9.48 15.27
C ASP A 81 -24.58 -10.53 14.45
N ALA A 82 -24.60 -11.78 14.90
CA ALA A 82 -23.95 -12.89 14.24
C ALA A 82 -24.45 -13.13 12.80
N GLN A 83 -25.66 -12.68 12.48
CA GLN A 83 -26.23 -12.74 11.14
C GLN A 83 -25.65 -11.67 10.20
N ILE A 84 -24.94 -10.66 10.71
CA ILE A 84 -24.26 -9.64 9.90
C ILE A 84 -22.80 -10.03 9.68
N HIS A 85 -22.44 -10.28 8.42
CA HIS A 85 -21.07 -10.65 8.04
C HIS A 85 -20.27 -9.49 7.47
N ARG A 86 -20.92 -8.38 7.08
CA ARG A 86 -20.30 -7.29 6.35
C ARG A 86 -20.99 -5.95 6.65
N ILE A 87 -20.20 -4.89 6.75
CA ILE A 87 -20.65 -3.51 6.95
C ILE A 87 -19.97 -2.66 5.88
N ALA A 88 -20.73 -2.20 4.89
CA ALA A 88 -20.24 -1.36 3.81
C ALA A 88 -20.36 0.13 4.17
N ILE A 89 -19.30 0.90 3.98
CA ILE A 89 -19.27 2.34 4.22
C ILE A 89 -19.23 3.07 2.88
N CYS A 90 -20.18 3.98 2.68
CA CYS A 90 -20.36 4.68 1.40
C CYS A 90 -20.39 6.20 1.58
N ALA A 91 -20.05 6.91 0.52
CA ALA A 91 -20.23 8.35 0.39
C ALA A 91 -20.95 8.67 -0.91
N THR A 92 -21.86 9.64 -0.87
CA THR A 92 -22.65 10.08 -2.02
C THR A 92 -22.70 11.59 -2.06
N LEU A 93 -22.66 12.19 -3.24
CA LEU A 93 -22.82 13.64 -3.38
C LEU A 93 -24.30 14.00 -3.36
N ALA A 94 -24.66 15.02 -2.58
CA ALA A 94 -26.04 15.52 -2.48
C ALA A 94 -26.50 16.22 -3.77
N ASN A 95 -25.57 16.78 -4.55
CA ASN A 95 -25.85 17.39 -5.85
C ASN A 95 -25.45 16.43 -6.98
N GLU A 96 -26.44 15.88 -7.68
CA GLU A 96 -26.25 14.93 -8.79
C GLU A 96 -25.57 15.54 -10.04
N GLN A 97 -25.43 16.87 -10.11
CA GLN A 97 -24.67 17.56 -11.17
C GLN A 97 -23.16 17.56 -10.92
N LEU A 98 -22.73 17.27 -9.70
CA LEU A 98 -21.32 17.13 -9.32
C LEU A 98 -20.93 15.66 -9.29
N ASN A 99 -19.63 15.36 -9.39
CA ASN A 99 -19.15 13.99 -9.22
C ASN A 99 -17.85 13.98 -8.39
N PHE A 100 -17.37 12.79 -8.02
CA PHE A 100 -16.21 12.67 -7.14
C PHE A 100 -14.92 13.28 -7.72
N SER A 101 -14.85 13.57 -9.04
CA SER A 101 -13.70 14.27 -9.63
C SER A 101 -13.53 15.71 -9.16
N ASN A 102 -14.59 16.32 -8.63
CA ASN A 102 -14.56 17.64 -8.01
C ASN A 102 -13.91 17.62 -6.61
N ILE A 103 -13.66 16.44 -6.03
CA ILE A 103 -13.03 16.27 -4.73
C ILE A 103 -11.52 16.06 -4.93
N SER A 104 -10.70 16.73 -4.12
CA SER A 104 -9.24 16.52 -4.19
C SER A 104 -8.87 15.13 -3.70
N HIS A 105 -9.31 14.76 -2.50
CA HIS A 105 -9.20 13.40 -1.98
C HIS A 105 -10.01 13.21 -0.70
N LEU A 106 -10.26 11.95 -0.35
CA LEU A 106 -10.73 11.52 0.96
C LEU A 106 -9.60 10.81 1.69
N LEU A 107 -9.39 11.12 2.96
CA LEU A 107 -8.47 10.39 3.82
C LEU A 107 -9.27 9.60 4.85
N LEU A 108 -9.17 8.28 4.79
CA LEU A 108 -9.82 7.34 5.69
C LEU A 108 -8.79 6.85 6.71
N LYS A 109 -9.18 6.77 7.99
CA LYS A 109 -8.35 6.21 9.06
C LYS A 109 -9.19 5.28 9.94
N VAL A 110 -8.81 4.01 9.99
CA VAL A 110 -9.34 3.04 10.95
C VAL A 110 -8.51 3.12 12.21
N LYS A 111 -9.14 3.54 13.31
CA LYS A 111 -8.52 3.70 14.62
C LYS A 111 -9.08 2.72 15.62
N ASN A 112 -8.23 2.27 16.53
CA ASN A 112 -8.62 1.71 17.81
C ASN A 112 -8.16 2.69 18.88
N GLN A 113 -9.12 3.36 19.54
CA GLN A 113 -8.85 4.49 20.43
C GLN A 113 -8.05 5.59 19.70
N GLN A 114 -6.82 5.90 20.14
CA GLN A 114 -5.95 6.89 19.49
C GLN A 114 -4.99 6.28 18.46
N GLN A 115 -4.86 4.95 18.39
CA GLN A 115 -3.95 4.30 17.48
C GLN A 115 -4.59 4.13 16.09
N THR A 116 -3.92 4.62 15.05
CA THR A 116 -4.32 4.36 13.66
C THR A 116 -3.82 2.99 13.22
N LEU A 117 -4.75 2.04 13.02
CA LEU A 117 -4.45 0.69 12.56
C LEU A 117 -4.21 0.67 11.05
N ALA A 118 -5.12 1.30 10.31
CA ALA A 118 -5.03 1.44 8.86
C ALA A 118 -5.44 2.84 8.41
N GLN A 119 -4.90 3.28 7.29
CA GLN A 119 -5.34 4.50 6.63
C GLN A 119 -5.32 4.31 5.11
N ALA A 120 -6.14 5.07 4.40
CA ALA A 120 -6.24 5.00 2.95
C ALA A 120 -6.58 6.36 2.38
N LYS A 121 -6.10 6.64 1.16
CA LYS A 121 -6.41 7.86 0.43
C LYS A 121 -7.15 7.52 -0.86
N ILE A 122 -8.34 8.10 -1.04
CA ILE A 122 -9.09 8.02 -2.30
C ILE A 122 -8.88 9.33 -3.04
N ILE A 123 -8.32 9.27 -4.25
CA ILE A 123 -8.10 10.45 -5.10
C ILE A 123 -9.38 10.69 -5.90
N GLY A 124 -10.08 11.80 -5.65
CA GLY A 124 -11.39 12.04 -6.24
C GLY A 124 -11.35 12.12 -7.76
N GLN A 125 -10.27 12.68 -8.35
CA GLN A 125 -10.11 12.80 -9.81
C GLN A 125 -10.13 11.46 -10.57
N ASN A 126 -9.95 10.33 -9.89
CA ASN A 126 -10.01 8.99 -10.50
C ASN A 126 -11.44 8.45 -10.59
N HIS A 127 -12.43 9.15 -10.05
CA HIS A 127 -13.82 8.72 -9.95
C HIS A 127 -14.73 9.75 -10.62
N ARG A 128 -15.56 9.30 -11.56
CA ARG A 128 -16.53 10.15 -12.28
C ARG A 128 -17.97 9.90 -11.83
N GLU A 129 -18.13 9.02 -10.86
CA GLU A 129 -19.39 8.63 -10.27
C GLU A 129 -19.85 9.68 -9.23
N VAL A 130 -21.14 9.65 -8.91
CA VAL A 130 -21.80 10.47 -7.86
C VAL A 130 -21.82 9.77 -6.50
N ALA A 131 -21.52 8.47 -6.47
CA ALA A 131 -21.49 7.63 -5.28
C ALA A 131 -20.23 6.75 -5.27
N LEU A 132 -19.68 6.51 -4.08
CA LEU A 132 -18.54 5.62 -3.85
C LEU A 132 -18.78 4.66 -2.68
N ILE A 133 -18.43 3.39 -2.88
CA ILE A 133 -18.19 2.45 -1.79
C ILE A 133 -16.76 2.66 -1.32
N LEU A 134 -16.61 3.23 -0.13
CA LEU A 134 -15.32 3.62 0.42
C LEU A 134 -14.54 2.40 0.91
N GLY A 135 -15.15 1.62 1.80
CA GLY A 135 -14.52 0.45 2.40
C GLY A 135 -15.56 -0.42 3.09
N GLU A 136 -15.16 -1.61 3.51
CA GLU A 136 -16.03 -2.55 4.19
C GLU A 136 -15.33 -3.23 5.37
N PHE A 137 -16.05 -3.37 6.48
CA PHE A 137 -15.69 -4.30 7.55
C PHE A 137 -16.37 -5.64 7.28
N TYR A 138 -15.64 -6.74 7.30
CA TYR A 138 -16.21 -8.06 7.01
C TYR A 138 -15.62 -9.15 7.90
N ARG A 139 -16.41 -10.20 8.15
CA ARG A 139 -15.97 -11.39 8.86
C ARG A 139 -15.22 -12.32 7.91
N TYR A 140 -14.04 -12.76 8.33
CA TYR A 140 -13.27 -13.79 7.66
C TYR A 140 -12.86 -14.85 8.70
N LYS A 141 -13.51 -16.02 8.63
CA LYS A 141 -13.50 -17.00 9.72
C LYS A 141 -13.98 -16.34 11.03
N GLU A 142 -13.23 -16.48 12.12
CA GLU A 142 -13.56 -15.92 13.44
C GLU A 142 -13.05 -14.47 13.65
N LEU A 143 -12.52 -13.81 12.62
CA LEU A 143 -11.89 -12.49 12.72
C LEU A 143 -12.63 -11.43 11.89
N TRP A 144 -12.55 -10.18 12.34
CA TRP A 144 -12.95 -9.03 11.53
C TRP A 144 -11.77 -8.49 10.73
N LYS A 145 -12.07 -8.06 9.51
CA LYS A 145 -11.12 -7.41 8.61
C LYS A 145 -11.72 -6.14 8.05
N PHE A 146 -10.89 -5.13 7.84
CA PHE A 146 -11.26 -3.97 7.05
C PHE A 146 -10.64 -4.11 5.66
N LYS A 147 -11.45 -3.92 4.61
CA LYS A 147 -11.01 -3.88 3.22
C LYS A 147 -11.27 -2.50 2.64
N MET A 148 -10.25 -1.95 2.01
CA MET A 148 -10.37 -0.72 1.25
C MET A 148 -10.99 -1.05 -0.11
N ILE A 149 -12.05 -0.35 -0.50
CA ILE A 149 -12.79 -0.65 -1.75
C ILE A 149 -12.54 0.44 -2.79
N ALA A 150 -12.86 1.70 -2.47
CA ALA A 150 -12.74 2.86 -3.37
C ALA A 150 -13.37 2.61 -4.76
N GLN A 151 -14.61 2.12 -4.79
CA GLN A 151 -15.29 1.74 -6.02
C GLN A 151 -16.42 2.72 -6.37
N GLY A 152 -16.40 3.19 -7.62
CA GLY A 152 -17.47 3.93 -8.29
C GLY A 152 -18.81 3.21 -8.28
N PHE A 153 -19.89 3.94 -7.97
CA PHE A 153 -21.26 3.45 -8.16
C PHE A 153 -22.07 4.42 -9.03
N ASN A 154 -22.53 3.93 -10.17
CA ASN A 154 -23.30 4.72 -11.14
C ASN A 154 -24.75 4.90 -10.66
N GLY A 155 -25.25 6.13 -10.73
CA GLY A 155 -26.67 6.43 -10.51
C GLY A 155 -27.03 7.06 -9.16
N GLY A 156 -26.06 7.34 -8.27
CA GLY A 156 -26.29 8.15 -7.08
C GLY A 156 -26.82 7.35 -5.88
N LEU A 157 -27.49 8.04 -4.96
CA LEU A 157 -27.89 7.46 -3.67
C LEU A 157 -28.93 6.34 -3.84
N LYS A 158 -29.93 6.54 -4.70
CA LYS A 158 -31.04 5.61 -4.85
C LYS A 158 -30.60 4.23 -5.38
N PRO A 159 -29.91 4.12 -6.53
CA PRO A 159 -29.37 2.85 -7.02
C PRO A 159 -28.37 2.19 -6.05
N LEU A 160 -27.61 2.97 -5.29
CA LEU A 160 -26.69 2.46 -4.27
C LEU A 160 -27.44 1.84 -3.08
N ALA A 161 -28.50 2.50 -2.61
CA ALA A 161 -29.32 2.01 -1.51
C ALA A 161 -30.09 0.74 -1.92
N GLU A 162 -30.66 0.72 -3.13
CA GLU A 162 -31.32 -0.45 -3.72
C GLU A 162 -30.36 -1.63 -3.90
N HIS A 163 -29.10 -1.37 -4.26
CA HIS A 163 -28.05 -2.40 -4.34
C HIS A 163 -27.87 -3.14 -3.01
N PHE A 164 -27.93 -2.41 -1.89
CA PHE A 164 -27.86 -2.99 -0.55
C PHE A 164 -29.22 -3.44 0.03
N GLY A 165 -30.31 -3.28 -0.71
CA GLY A 165 -31.64 -3.79 -0.35
C GLY A 165 -32.57 -2.82 0.37
N VAL A 166 -32.31 -1.52 0.29
CA VAL A 166 -33.20 -0.46 0.81
C VAL A 166 -34.16 -0.01 -0.29
N GLU A 167 -35.44 0.12 0.03
CA GLU A 167 -36.45 0.68 -0.88
C GLU A 167 -36.58 2.19 -0.64
N ILE A 168 -36.25 3.01 -1.65
CA ILE A 168 -36.39 4.47 -1.60
C ILE A 168 -37.55 4.89 -2.51
N ALA A 169 -38.55 5.56 -1.95
CA ALA A 169 -39.67 6.12 -2.70
C ALA A 169 -39.23 7.27 -3.61
N ASP A 170 -39.84 7.41 -4.78
CA ASP A 170 -39.55 8.50 -5.72
C ASP A 170 -39.99 9.87 -5.17
N GLU A 171 -39.08 10.83 -5.08
CA GLU A 171 -39.41 12.24 -4.85
C GLU A 171 -39.64 12.98 -6.18
N GLN A 172 -40.75 13.72 -6.27
CA GLN A 172 -41.06 14.62 -7.39
C GLN A 172 -40.14 15.85 -7.37
N PRO A 173 -39.64 16.33 -8.53
CA PRO A 173 -38.72 17.46 -8.59
C PRO A 173 -39.40 18.77 -8.18
N THR A 174 -38.82 19.51 -7.24
CA THR A 174 -39.26 20.86 -6.86
C THR A 174 -38.52 21.93 -7.67
N HIS A 175 -39.29 22.88 -8.16
CA HIS A 175 -38.89 23.99 -9.02
C HIS A 175 -37.97 25.00 -8.29
N ILE A 176 -36.98 25.51 -9.02
CA ILE A 176 -36.17 26.69 -8.65
C ILE A 176 -36.79 27.90 -9.35
N ASP A 177 -36.99 29.01 -8.64
CA ASP A 177 -37.13 30.34 -9.23
C ASP A 177 -36.08 31.32 -8.65
N PRO A 178 -35.62 32.33 -9.42
CA PRO A 178 -34.44 33.14 -9.10
C PRO A 178 -34.77 34.60 -8.69
N THR A 179 -33.70 35.42 -8.61
CA THR A 179 -33.59 36.89 -8.82
C THR A 179 -33.58 37.84 -7.57
N PRO A 180 -33.07 39.12 -7.62
CA PRO A 180 -31.65 39.55 -7.52
C PRO A 180 -31.46 40.89 -6.70
N PRO A 181 -30.56 41.90 -6.99
CA PRO A 181 -29.72 42.56 -5.95
C PRO A 181 -29.87 44.11 -5.83
N ALA A 182 -29.03 44.73 -4.97
CA ALA A 182 -28.43 46.10 -5.05
C ALA A 182 -28.62 46.99 -3.78
N HIS A 183 -27.55 47.66 -3.32
CA HIS A 183 -27.40 49.15 -3.41
C HIS A 183 -26.01 49.67 -2.99
N VAL A 184 -25.68 50.88 -3.46
CA VAL A 184 -24.38 51.57 -3.51
C VAL A 184 -24.52 53.01 -2.96
N GLU A 185 -23.41 53.57 -2.43
CA GLU A 185 -23.02 55.02 -2.24
C GLU A 185 -23.65 55.89 -1.10
N PRO A 186 -23.11 57.11 -0.78
CA PRO A 186 -21.73 57.65 -0.81
C PRO A 186 -21.35 58.50 0.47
N PRO A 187 -20.11 59.07 0.57
CA PRO A 187 -19.67 59.99 1.63
C PRO A 187 -19.78 61.48 1.25
N ASN A 188 -19.76 62.38 2.26
CA ASN A 188 -19.86 63.84 2.05
C ASN A 188 -18.64 64.62 2.60
N THR A 189 -18.32 65.68 1.86
CA THR A 189 -17.17 66.61 1.84
C THR A 189 -17.30 67.86 2.72
N SER A 190 -16.16 68.55 3.01
CA SER A 190 -15.95 70.04 2.97
C SER A 190 -14.63 70.44 3.69
N SER A 191 -13.58 70.98 3.03
CA SER A 191 -13.23 72.40 2.67
C SER A 191 -12.82 73.28 3.88
N GLU A 192 -11.77 74.12 3.91
CA GLU A 192 -11.38 75.35 3.15
C GLU A 192 -9.90 75.74 3.47
N GLN A 193 -9.04 76.16 2.53
CA GLN A 193 -8.66 77.55 2.07
C GLN A 193 -8.10 78.50 3.18
N ALA A 194 -7.09 79.37 3.01
CA ALA A 194 -6.16 79.76 1.94
C ALA A 194 -5.05 80.73 2.48
N THR A 195 -3.96 80.90 1.70
CA THR A 195 -3.07 82.11 1.55
C THR A 195 -2.19 82.56 2.74
N THR A 196 -0.94 83.04 2.63
CA THR A 196 -0.25 83.81 1.56
C THR A 196 1.28 83.88 1.78
N SER A 197 1.99 84.17 0.69
CA SER A 197 3.28 84.89 0.60
C SER A 197 4.60 84.11 0.75
N HIS A 198 5.14 83.83 -0.44
CA HIS A 198 6.55 83.72 -0.76
C HIS A 198 7.36 84.91 -0.19
N ILE A 199 8.43 84.60 0.56
CA ILE A 199 9.72 85.33 0.61
C ILE A 199 10.81 84.51 1.37
N LEU A 200 10.51 83.31 1.88
CA LEU A 200 11.47 82.46 2.65
C LEU A 200 12.00 81.20 1.91
N LYS A 201 11.96 81.15 0.57
CA LYS A 201 12.20 79.88 -0.16
C LYS A 201 13.67 79.41 -0.26
N ASP A 202 14.66 80.27 -0.03
CA ASP A 202 16.05 79.89 -0.36
C ASP A 202 16.92 79.47 0.83
N ILE A 203 16.58 79.84 2.07
CA ILE A 203 17.40 79.49 3.26
C ILE A 203 16.99 78.12 3.87
N PHE A 204 15.74 77.69 3.67
CA PHE A 204 15.21 76.42 4.19
C PHE A 204 15.26 75.24 3.19
N SER A 205 15.76 75.45 1.97
CA SER A 205 15.64 74.45 0.91
C SER A 205 16.52 73.21 1.12
N ALA A 206 17.69 73.30 1.76
CA ALA A 206 18.58 72.15 1.96
C ALA A 206 18.08 71.16 3.04
N PRO A 207 17.62 71.60 4.23
CA PRO A 207 16.97 70.71 5.20
C PRO A 207 15.67 70.10 4.68
N LEU A 208 14.85 70.86 3.93
CA LEU A 208 13.63 70.36 3.31
C LEU A 208 13.92 69.31 2.23
N LYS A 209 14.89 69.56 1.33
CA LYS A 209 15.33 68.57 0.33
C LYS A 209 15.86 67.29 0.98
N ALA A 210 16.57 67.39 2.11
CA ALA A 210 17.03 66.23 2.87
C ALA A 210 15.88 65.47 3.54
N LEU A 211 14.87 66.17 4.06
CA LEU A 211 13.66 65.57 4.64
C LEU A 211 12.80 64.89 3.56
N GLU A 212 12.64 65.53 2.40
CA GLU A 212 11.97 64.99 1.22
C GLU A 212 12.69 63.76 0.68
N LYS A 213 14.04 63.81 0.57
CA LYS A 213 14.86 62.64 0.20
C LYS A 213 14.63 61.48 1.17
N ARG A 214 14.60 61.74 2.49
CA ARG A 214 14.28 60.70 3.51
C ARG A 214 12.85 60.14 3.37
N LYS A 215 11.88 60.99 3.04
CA LYS A 215 10.49 60.56 2.80
C LYS A 215 10.39 59.66 1.56
N HIS A 216 11.06 60.02 0.47
CA HIS A 216 11.10 59.21 -0.75
C HIS A 216 11.82 57.87 -0.54
N ILE A 217 12.90 57.85 0.24
CA ILE A 217 13.58 56.60 0.62
C ILE A 217 12.64 55.68 1.42
N LYS A 218 11.89 56.21 2.39
CA LYS A 218 10.90 55.40 3.15
C LYS A 218 9.77 54.87 2.26
N GLU A 219 9.31 55.65 1.30
CA GLU A 219 8.28 55.21 0.34
C GLU A 219 8.81 54.12 -0.58
N PHE A 220 10.04 54.26 -1.08
CA PHE A 220 10.73 53.22 -1.85
C PHE A 220 10.87 51.92 -1.04
N GLN A 221 11.30 52.01 0.22
CA GLN A 221 11.45 50.86 1.10
C GLN A 221 10.11 50.14 1.35
N LYS A 222 9.02 50.90 1.49
CA LYS A 222 7.67 50.35 1.62
C LYS A 222 7.24 49.58 0.37
N GLN A 223 7.51 50.13 -0.82
CA GLN A 223 7.23 49.46 -2.10
C GLN A 223 8.09 48.20 -2.26
N LEU A 224 9.37 48.25 -1.89
CA LEU A 224 10.23 47.08 -1.95
C LEU A 224 9.79 45.98 -0.98
N LEU A 225 9.39 46.33 0.25
CA LEU A 225 8.84 45.37 1.22
C LEU A 225 7.54 44.72 0.73
N GLN A 226 6.68 45.47 0.02
CA GLN A 226 5.50 44.91 -0.63
C GLN A 226 5.87 43.90 -1.73
N ILE A 227 6.89 44.22 -2.54
CA ILE A 227 7.41 43.29 -3.56
C ILE A 227 8.02 42.05 -2.88
N PHE A 228 8.78 42.22 -1.79
CA PHE A 228 9.34 41.12 -1.03
C PHE A 228 8.26 40.18 -0.48
N ALA A 229 7.12 40.72 -0.04
CA ALA A 229 5.96 39.94 0.41
C ALA A 229 5.34 39.08 -0.70
N THR A 230 5.54 39.43 -1.98
CA THR A 230 5.10 38.61 -3.12
C THR A 230 6.10 37.52 -3.51
N HIS A 231 7.26 37.46 -2.86
CA HIS A 231 8.35 36.52 -3.13
C HIS A 231 8.77 36.49 -4.62
N ASN A 232 8.59 37.60 -5.35
CA ASN A 232 8.91 37.69 -6.77
C ASN A 232 9.38 39.09 -7.17
N ILE A 233 10.62 39.18 -7.67
CA ILE A 233 11.13 40.40 -8.31
C ILE A 233 11.07 40.18 -9.83
N SER A 234 10.07 40.76 -10.49
CA SER A 234 9.93 40.72 -11.95
C SER A 234 10.73 41.85 -12.62
N PRO A 235 11.11 41.71 -13.90
CA PRO A 235 11.75 42.80 -14.65
C PRO A 235 10.91 44.08 -14.67
N GLN A 236 9.58 43.95 -14.71
CA GLN A 236 8.65 45.08 -14.65
C GLN A 236 8.73 45.80 -13.29
N ASN A 237 8.74 45.07 -12.18
CA ASN A 237 8.85 45.66 -10.84
C ASN A 237 10.24 46.27 -10.61
N GLN A 238 11.30 45.65 -11.13
CA GLN A 238 12.66 46.21 -11.11
C GLN A 238 12.69 47.55 -11.85
N GLN A 239 12.08 47.60 -13.03
CA GLN A 239 12.02 48.80 -13.84
C GLN A 239 11.19 49.90 -13.17
N GLN A 240 10.04 49.57 -12.56
CA GLN A 240 9.25 50.52 -11.77
C GLN A 240 10.03 51.12 -10.59
N LEU A 241 10.84 50.31 -9.89
CA LEU A 241 11.69 50.80 -8.80
C LEU A 241 12.80 51.72 -9.31
N ILE A 242 13.42 51.39 -10.46
CA ILE A 242 14.43 52.24 -11.11
C ILE A 242 13.80 53.56 -11.59
N GLU A 243 12.62 53.51 -12.19
CA GLU A 243 11.86 54.68 -12.63
C GLU A 243 11.46 55.56 -11.43
N PHE A 244 11.05 54.96 -10.31
CA PHE A 244 10.79 55.69 -9.07
C PHE A 244 12.04 56.42 -8.55
N CYS A 245 13.19 55.74 -8.54
CA CYS A 245 14.47 56.37 -8.16
C CYS A 245 14.81 57.56 -9.07
N THR A 246 14.56 57.41 -10.37
CA THR A 246 14.81 58.44 -11.38
C THR A 246 13.86 59.64 -11.21
N ASP A 247 12.55 59.41 -11.05
CA ASP A 247 11.52 60.43 -10.85
C ASP A 247 11.73 61.22 -9.54
N LYS A 248 12.15 60.53 -8.46
CA LYS A 248 12.37 61.14 -7.15
C LYS A 248 13.79 61.64 -6.92
N ASN A 249 14.66 61.56 -7.93
CA ASN A 249 16.06 62.00 -7.90
C ASN A 249 16.86 61.41 -6.71
N ILE A 250 16.70 60.11 -6.46
CA ILE A 250 17.43 59.34 -5.44
C ILE A 250 18.21 58.22 -6.11
N THR A 251 19.40 57.89 -5.59
CA THR A 251 20.17 56.75 -6.13
C THR A 251 19.64 55.44 -5.54
N LEU A 252 19.74 54.35 -6.32
CA LEU A 252 19.35 53.03 -5.85
C LEU A 252 20.17 52.61 -4.62
N ALA A 253 21.48 52.91 -4.60
CA ALA A 253 22.35 52.65 -3.46
C ALA A 253 21.92 53.41 -2.18
N ASP A 254 21.53 54.69 -2.30
CA ASP A 254 21.02 55.47 -1.16
C ASP A 254 19.68 54.94 -0.63
N ALA A 255 18.84 54.40 -1.51
CA ALA A 255 17.51 53.88 -1.17
C ALA A 255 17.56 52.46 -0.59
N LEU A 256 18.53 51.65 -1.01
CA LEU A 256 18.78 50.28 -0.56
C LEU A 256 19.58 50.20 0.76
N ASN A 257 19.71 51.28 1.53
CA ASN A 257 20.39 51.30 2.83
C ASN A 257 19.62 50.50 3.91
N TYR A 258 19.52 49.19 3.71
CA TYR A 258 18.86 48.21 4.57
C TYR A 258 19.75 47.79 5.72
N SER A 259 19.12 47.28 6.79
CA SER A 259 19.84 46.42 7.72
C SER A 259 20.20 45.10 7.03
N GLU A 260 21.40 44.57 7.29
CA GLU A 260 21.85 43.26 6.78
C GLU A 260 20.83 42.13 7.12
N GLN A 261 20.07 42.31 8.20
CA GLN A 261 19.03 41.39 8.67
C GLN A 261 17.80 41.30 7.76
N GLU A 262 17.36 42.41 7.14
CA GLU A 262 16.17 42.42 6.27
C GLU A 262 16.46 41.75 4.93
N ILE A 263 17.63 42.02 4.35
CA ILE A 263 18.12 41.37 3.12
C ILE A 263 18.33 39.87 3.38
N LYS A 264 18.92 39.51 4.52
CA LYS A 264 19.10 38.10 4.92
C LYS A 264 17.77 37.37 5.09
N SER A 265 16.80 38.01 5.73
CA SER A 265 15.43 37.47 5.88
C SER A 265 14.74 37.26 4.53
N PHE A 266 14.85 38.23 3.62
CA PHE A 266 14.28 38.13 2.28
C PHE A 266 14.91 37.00 1.46
N LEU A 267 16.25 36.97 1.36
CA LEU A 267 16.95 35.92 0.62
C LEU A 267 16.66 34.53 1.20
N LEU A 268 16.49 34.41 2.52
CA LEU A 268 16.10 33.17 3.18
C LEU A 268 14.69 32.72 2.77
N GLN A 269 13.70 33.61 2.80
CA GLN A 269 12.32 33.28 2.38
C GLN A 269 12.25 32.86 0.91
N VAL A 270 12.98 33.57 0.06
CA VAL A 270 13.00 33.32 -1.38
C VAL A 270 13.74 32.04 -1.74
N SER A 271 14.77 31.69 -0.98
CA SER A 271 15.55 30.46 -1.19
C SER A 271 14.70 29.18 -1.16
N GLN A 272 13.52 29.22 -0.53
CA GLN A 272 12.60 28.09 -0.48
C GLN A 272 11.87 27.84 -1.81
N HIS A 273 11.84 28.82 -2.71
CA HIS A 273 10.93 28.84 -3.87
C HIS A 273 11.59 29.25 -5.21
N LYS A 274 12.86 29.66 -5.22
CA LYS A 274 13.55 30.17 -6.43
C LYS A 274 14.83 29.42 -6.74
N SER A 275 15.26 29.50 -8.00
CA SER A 275 16.49 28.86 -8.46
C SER A 275 17.74 29.59 -7.94
N LYS A 276 18.87 28.87 -7.88
CA LYS A 276 20.17 29.47 -7.54
C LYS A 276 20.49 30.69 -8.42
N GLN A 277 20.15 30.61 -9.71
CA GLN A 277 20.37 31.69 -10.66
C GLN A 277 19.52 32.92 -10.33
N GLN A 278 18.24 32.74 -10.02
CA GLN A 278 17.35 33.84 -9.62
C GLN A 278 17.82 34.53 -8.33
N ILE A 279 18.34 33.76 -7.37
CA ILE A 279 18.90 34.32 -6.12
C ILE A 279 20.14 35.17 -6.42
N ILE A 280 21.00 34.73 -7.33
CA ILE A 280 22.17 35.50 -7.76
C ILE A 280 21.75 36.79 -8.48
N GLU A 281 20.80 36.70 -9.42
CA GLU A 281 20.27 37.87 -10.14
C GLU A 281 19.64 38.89 -9.19
N TRP A 282 18.90 38.43 -8.18
CA TRP A 282 18.28 39.31 -7.19
C TRP A 282 19.29 39.92 -6.24
N ALA A 283 20.29 39.15 -5.81
CA ALA A 283 21.38 39.68 -4.99
C ALA A 283 22.20 40.74 -5.73
N GLN A 284 22.40 40.58 -7.04
CA GLN A 284 23.03 41.59 -7.89
C GLN A 284 22.17 42.87 -7.99
N PHE A 285 20.87 42.74 -8.27
CA PHE A 285 19.95 43.88 -8.34
C PHE A 285 19.88 44.66 -7.01
N LEU A 286 19.82 43.93 -5.89
CA LEU A 286 19.74 44.48 -4.54
C LEU A 286 21.11 44.92 -3.97
N GLN A 287 22.20 44.82 -4.75
CA GLN A 287 23.56 45.21 -4.35
C GLN A 287 24.02 44.54 -3.04
N VAL A 288 23.67 43.27 -2.85
CA VAL A 288 23.96 42.52 -1.62
C VAL A 288 25.46 42.22 -1.49
N PRO A 289 26.08 42.38 -0.30
CA PRO A 289 27.48 42.00 -0.09
C PRO A 289 27.74 40.52 -0.39
N GLN A 290 28.91 40.22 -0.96
CA GLN A 290 29.23 38.87 -1.42
C GLN A 290 29.21 37.81 -0.31
N ASN A 291 29.66 38.15 0.92
CA ASN A 291 29.58 37.26 2.08
C ASN A 291 28.11 36.91 2.43
N THR A 292 27.19 37.87 2.37
CA THR A 292 25.77 37.65 2.65
C THR A 292 25.13 36.76 1.57
N LEU A 293 25.51 36.93 0.29
CA LEU A 293 25.10 36.04 -0.79
C LEU A 293 25.63 34.61 -0.58
N GLU A 294 26.90 34.44 -0.22
CA GLU A 294 27.49 33.12 0.07
C GLU A 294 26.76 32.42 1.22
N GLN A 295 26.45 33.13 2.30
CA GLN A 295 25.64 32.59 3.41
C GLN A 295 24.25 32.16 2.94
N ALA A 296 23.57 32.96 2.11
CA ALA A 296 22.26 32.62 1.57
C ALA A 296 22.30 31.37 0.68
N LEU A 297 23.35 31.20 -0.13
CA LEU A 297 23.53 30.02 -0.98
C LEU A 297 23.84 28.75 -0.17
N ILE A 298 24.60 28.86 0.93
CA ILE A 298 24.83 27.74 1.86
C ILE A 298 23.49 27.31 2.49
N MET A 299 22.69 28.27 2.97
CA MET A 299 21.38 28.00 3.57
C MET A 299 20.42 27.37 2.56
N LEU A 300 20.38 27.88 1.32
CA LEU A 300 19.62 27.29 0.22
C LEU A 300 20.02 25.82 -0.01
N ARG A 301 21.32 25.54 -0.05
CA ARG A 301 21.82 24.17 -0.20
C ARG A 301 21.34 23.30 0.95
N GLN A 302 21.50 23.73 2.20
CA GLN A 302 21.04 22.98 3.37
C GLN A 302 19.52 22.71 3.33
N ALA A 303 18.72 23.70 2.94
CA ALA A 303 17.27 23.53 2.76
C ALA A 303 16.94 22.48 1.69
N ASN A 304 17.64 22.50 0.55
CA ASN A 304 17.47 21.51 -0.50
C ASN A 304 17.95 20.11 -0.08
N GLU A 305 19.01 19.99 0.71
CA GLU A 305 19.45 18.74 1.32
C GLU A 305 18.35 18.14 2.22
N VAL A 306 17.73 18.96 3.08
CA VAL A 306 16.61 18.53 3.93
C VAL A 306 15.40 18.11 3.10
N LYS A 307 15.06 18.90 2.06
CA LYS A 307 13.95 18.60 1.15
C LYS A 307 14.17 17.28 0.41
N PHE A 308 15.37 17.02 -0.09
CA PHE A 308 15.72 15.75 -0.73
C PHE A 308 15.55 14.57 0.23
N VAL A 309 16.08 14.68 1.46
CA VAL A 309 15.96 13.61 2.46
C VAL A 309 14.50 13.33 2.81
N ASN A 310 13.66 14.37 2.92
CA ASN A 310 12.23 14.19 3.17
C ASN A 310 11.52 13.57 1.97
N MET A 311 11.81 14.00 0.75
CA MET A 311 11.28 13.36 -0.47
C MET A 311 11.65 11.89 -0.53
N LEU A 312 12.91 11.54 -0.22
CA LEU A 312 13.36 10.15 -0.16
C LEU A 312 12.59 9.36 0.91
N LYS A 313 12.47 9.89 2.13
CA LYS A 313 11.70 9.23 3.21
C LYS A 313 10.25 8.99 2.82
N THR A 314 9.62 9.96 2.15
CA THR A 314 8.24 9.80 1.65
C THR A 314 8.15 8.72 0.58
N ALA A 315 9.09 8.69 -0.37
CA ALA A 315 9.14 7.66 -1.42
C ALA A 315 9.47 6.26 -0.90
N LEU A 316 10.05 6.14 0.30
CA LEU A 316 10.34 4.86 0.95
C LEU A 316 9.20 4.37 1.85
N ALA A 317 8.21 5.21 2.15
CA ALA A 317 7.25 4.97 3.23
C ALA A 317 6.25 3.84 2.96
N ASP A 318 5.87 3.63 1.70
CA ASP A 318 4.92 2.59 1.28
C ASP A 318 5.61 1.25 0.96
N GLY A 319 6.96 1.21 1.06
CA GLY A 319 7.75 0.03 0.75
C GLY A 319 7.86 -0.29 -0.74
N ILE A 320 7.53 0.66 -1.63
CA ILE A 320 7.64 0.51 -3.08
C ILE A 320 8.33 1.75 -3.65
N LEU A 321 9.57 1.60 -4.11
CA LEU A 321 10.28 2.70 -4.75
C LEU A 321 10.18 2.58 -6.28
N SER A 322 9.33 3.39 -6.90
CA SER A 322 9.08 3.34 -8.34
C SER A 322 10.20 3.99 -9.17
N ASN A 323 10.32 3.59 -10.44
CA ASN A 323 11.27 4.22 -11.37
C ASN A 323 11.04 5.73 -11.52
N GLN A 324 9.78 6.18 -11.48
CA GLN A 324 9.44 7.60 -11.57
C GLN A 324 9.91 8.38 -10.33
N GLU A 325 9.85 7.79 -9.14
CA GLU A 325 10.35 8.43 -7.92
C GLU A 325 11.87 8.47 -7.88
N ILE A 326 12.54 7.40 -8.31
CA ILE A 326 13.99 7.37 -8.50
C ILE A 326 14.41 8.49 -9.45
N GLU A 327 13.74 8.61 -10.60
CA GLU A 327 14.03 9.64 -11.59
C GLU A 327 13.81 11.05 -11.01
N LYS A 328 12.69 11.29 -10.32
CA LYS A 328 12.42 12.58 -9.64
C LYS A 328 13.49 12.94 -8.62
N LEU A 329 13.94 11.98 -7.80
CA LEU A 329 15.00 12.19 -6.81
C LEU A 329 16.33 12.50 -7.50
N THR A 330 16.69 11.75 -8.54
CA THR A 330 17.91 11.97 -9.32
C THR A 330 17.89 13.34 -9.99
N GLN A 331 16.81 13.71 -10.66
CA GLN A 331 16.64 15.02 -11.30
C GLN A 331 16.74 16.15 -10.27
N PHE A 332 16.11 16.01 -9.10
CA PHE A 332 16.20 16.99 -8.02
C PHE A 332 17.64 17.16 -7.52
N ALA A 333 18.34 16.04 -7.28
CA ALA A 333 19.74 16.08 -6.85
C ALA A 333 20.65 16.72 -7.89
N THR A 334 20.47 16.41 -9.18
CA THR A 334 21.24 17.02 -10.28
C THR A 334 20.96 18.51 -10.41
N LEU A 335 19.68 18.92 -10.40
CA LEU A 335 19.27 20.32 -10.50
C LEU A 335 19.89 21.19 -9.40
N HIS A 336 19.98 20.66 -8.19
CA HIS A 336 20.50 21.36 -7.02
C HIS A 336 21.96 21.01 -6.69
N GLN A 337 22.67 20.25 -7.55
CA GLN A 337 24.07 19.84 -7.39
C GLN A 337 24.36 19.18 -6.02
N LEU A 338 23.44 18.34 -5.56
CA LEU A 338 23.52 17.67 -4.27
C LEU A 338 24.34 16.37 -4.36
N ASN A 339 25.06 16.04 -3.29
CA ASN A 339 25.70 14.73 -3.14
C ASN A 339 24.65 13.69 -2.69
N SER A 340 23.94 13.10 -3.66
CA SER A 340 22.86 12.15 -3.38
C SER A 340 23.32 10.96 -2.54
N LYS A 341 24.53 10.44 -2.78
CA LYS A 341 25.07 9.29 -2.05
C LYS A 341 25.22 9.56 -0.55
N GLU A 342 25.70 10.74 -0.17
CA GLU A 342 25.81 11.15 1.23
C GLU A 342 24.43 11.41 1.84
N LEU A 343 23.52 12.06 1.12
CA LEU A 343 22.19 12.41 1.62
C LEU A 343 21.31 11.18 1.84
N VAL A 344 21.41 10.17 0.98
CA VAL A 344 20.71 8.89 1.14
C VAL A 344 21.05 8.26 2.50
N GLN A 345 22.32 8.34 2.95
CA GLN A 345 22.73 7.80 4.26
C GLN A 345 22.08 8.52 5.44
N ARG A 346 21.67 9.79 5.28
CA ARG A 346 20.91 10.51 6.32
C ARG A 346 19.51 9.93 6.55
N ALA A 347 19.04 9.04 5.66
CA ALA A 347 17.76 8.33 5.76
C ALA A 347 17.91 6.84 6.17
N LYS A 348 19.02 6.43 6.79
CA LYS A 348 19.33 5.02 7.12
C LYS A 348 18.17 4.22 7.74
N ASN A 349 17.45 4.77 8.72
CA ASN A 349 16.34 4.05 9.38
C ASN A 349 15.18 3.79 8.42
N ALA A 350 14.85 4.77 7.57
CA ALA A 350 13.79 4.62 6.58
C ALA A 350 14.17 3.60 5.49
N ILE A 351 15.46 3.52 5.15
CA ILE A 351 15.99 2.51 4.20
C ILE A 351 15.88 1.10 4.81
N GLU A 352 16.20 0.96 6.10
CA GLU A 352 16.05 -0.31 6.82
C GLU A 352 14.59 -0.78 6.85
N ASP A 353 13.67 0.10 7.26
CA ASP A 353 12.23 -0.18 7.27
C ASP A 353 11.71 -0.54 5.87
N PHE A 354 12.14 0.21 4.86
CA PHE A 354 11.83 -0.06 3.46
C PHE A 354 12.26 -1.45 3.02
N PHE A 355 13.52 -1.85 3.27
CA PHE A 355 14.00 -3.18 2.87
C PHE A 355 13.33 -4.30 3.66
N ASN A 356 13.03 -4.10 4.94
CA ASN A 356 12.29 -5.06 5.75
C ASN A 356 10.89 -5.33 5.17
N PHE A 357 10.16 -4.27 4.80
CA PHE A 357 8.85 -4.41 4.17
C PHE A 357 8.93 -4.99 2.75
N THR A 358 9.84 -4.47 1.93
CA THR A 358 10.02 -4.88 0.53
C THR A 358 10.37 -6.36 0.44
N LEU A 359 11.31 -6.85 1.26
CA LEU A 359 11.67 -8.26 1.29
C LEU A 359 10.53 -9.14 1.77
N ALA A 360 9.79 -8.73 2.81
CA ALA A 360 8.63 -9.49 3.29
C ALA A 360 7.53 -9.62 2.24
N SER A 361 7.33 -8.57 1.43
CA SER A 361 6.36 -8.56 0.33
C SER A 361 6.82 -9.41 -0.87
N LEU A 362 8.07 -9.22 -1.32
CA LEU A 362 8.60 -9.91 -2.51
C LEU A 362 8.93 -11.39 -2.29
N ILE A 363 9.12 -11.81 -1.03
CA ILE A 363 9.49 -13.16 -0.61
C ILE A 363 8.43 -13.72 0.35
N PHE A 364 7.15 -13.40 0.09
CA PHE A 364 6.05 -13.76 0.98
C PHE A 364 5.92 -15.27 1.23
N ASP A 365 6.11 -16.09 0.19
CA ASP A 365 6.02 -17.56 0.27
C ASP A 365 7.39 -18.25 0.49
N GLY A 366 8.41 -17.47 0.87
CA GLY A 366 9.78 -17.94 1.01
C GLY A 366 10.51 -18.15 -0.33
N THR A 367 9.89 -17.87 -1.48
CA THR A 367 10.51 -17.99 -2.80
C THR A 367 10.83 -16.64 -3.40
N ILE A 368 11.68 -16.61 -4.44
CA ILE A 368 12.04 -15.38 -5.13
C ILE A 368 12.15 -15.61 -6.63
N SER A 369 11.52 -14.73 -7.41
CA SER A 369 11.63 -14.71 -8.87
C SER A 369 12.92 -14.01 -9.33
N HIS A 370 13.35 -14.28 -10.57
CA HIS A 370 14.50 -13.61 -11.17
C HIS A 370 14.30 -12.08 -11.29
N GLU A 371 13.07 -11.66 -11.60
CA GLU A 371 12.70 -10.24 -11.69
C GLU A 371 12.81 -9.53 -10.33
N ASN A 372 12.32 -10.16 -9.27
CA ASN A 372 12.39 -9.63 -7.90
C ASN A 372 13.85 -9.52 -7.43
N GLU A 373 14.70 -10.48 -7.79
CA GLU A 373 16.14 -10.40 -7.49
C GLU A 373 16.79 -9.19 -8.18
N LEU A 374 16.49 -8.99 -9.47
CA LEU A 374 17.03 -7.86 -10.23
C LEU A 374 16.54 -6.52 -9.66
N LEU A 375 15.28 -6.46 -9.25
CA LEU A 375 14.71 -5.30 -8.58
C LEU A 375 15.46 -4.97 -7.28
N ILE A 376 15.65 -5.95 -6.40
CA ILE A 376 16.36 -5.72 -5.13
C ILE A 376 17.81 -5.27 -5.38
N LYS A 377 18.48 -5.84 -6.38
CA LYS A 377 19.83 -5.38 -6.78
C LYS A 377 19.86 -3.92 -7.21
N LYS A 378 18.89 -3.49 -8.05
CA LYS A 378 18.75 -2.08 -8.46
C LYS A 378 18.48 -1.17 -7.26
N LEU A 379 17.61 -1.59 -6.35
CA LEU A 379 17.32 -0.83 -5.12
C LEU A 379 18.55 -0.71 -4.23
N CYS A 380 19.32 -1.78 -4.02
CA CYS A 380 20.58 -1.73 -3.27
C CYS A 380 21.61 -0.79 -3.92
N GLN A 381 21.68 -0.78 -5.26
CA GLN A 381 22.57 0.12 -5.99
C GLN A 381 22.16 1.59 -5.85
N PHE A 382 20.87 1.89 -5.76
CA PHE A 382 20.40 3.26 -5.57
C PHE A 382 20.52 3.71 -4.10
N LEU A 383 20.01 2.90 -3.17
CA LEU A 383 19.89 3.25 -1.75
C LEU A 383 21.17 3.02 -0.95
N HIS A 384 22.15 2.28 -1.48
CA HIS A 384 23.44 2.02 -0.82
C HIS A 384 23.29 1.66 0.68
N PRO A 385 22.54 0.60 1.03
CA PRO A 385 22.30 0.26 2.42
C PRO A 385 23.61 -0.02 3.17
N GLU A 386 23.60 0.25 4.47
CA GLU A 386 24.73 -0.02 5.37
C GLU A 386 25.21 -1.48 5.26
N PRO A 387 26.51 -1.77 5.44
CA PRO A 387 27.07 -3.11 5.23
C PRO A 387 26.38 -4.23 6.04
N THR A 388 25.90 -3.90 7.24
CA THR A 388 25.16 -4.83 8.12
C THR A 388 23.83 -5.22 7.51
N LEU A 389 23.05 -4.25 7.03
CA LEU A 389 21.77 -4.45 6.36
C LEU A 389 21.96 -5.17 5.01
N LEU A 390 22.96 -4.77 4.23
CA LEU A 390 23.28 -5.44 2.96
C LEU A 390 23.58 -6.94 3.15
N LYS A 391 24.30 -7.28 4.22
CA LYS A 391 24.57 -8.69 4.59
C LYS A 391 23.27 -9.44 4.95
N GLN A 392 22.33 -8.79 5.64
CA GLN A 392 21.02 -9.38 5.96
C GLN A 392 20.19 -9.60 4.68
N ILE A 393 20.09 -8.59 3.82
CA ILE A 393 19.38 -8.67 2.52
C ILE A 393 19.92 -9.84 1.69
N ASN A 394 21.25 -9.91 1.51
CA ASN A 394 21.88 -10.97 0.72
C ASN A 394 21.64 -12.36 1.32
N ARG A 395 21.62 -12.48 2.66
CA ARG A 395 21.28 -13.74 3.33
C ARG A 395 19.84 -14.15 3.03
N THR A 396 18.89 -13.23 3.17
CA THR A 396 17.47 -13.50 2.91
C THR A 396 17.25 -13.94 1.45
N ILE A 397 17.85 -13.22 0.49
CA ILE A 397 17.79 -13.59 -0.93
C ILE A 397 18.41 -14.96 -1.17
N SER A 398 19.57 -15.26 -0.57
CA SER A 398 20.24 -16.55 -0.72
C SER A 398 19.37 -17.70 -0.24
N ILE A 399 18.71 -17.54 0.91
CA ILE A 399 17.79 -18.54 1.46
C ILE A 399 16.58 -18.73 0.52
N ALA A 400 15.96 -17.63 0.09
CA ALA A 400 14.80 -17.68 -0.80
C ALA A 400 15.13 -18.36 -2.14
N LYS A 401 16.33 -18.12 -2.69
CA LYS A 401 16.83 -18.79 -3.88
C LYS A 401 16.98 -20.28 -3.69
N GLN A 402 17.59 -20.70 -2.58
CA GLN A 402 17.73 -22.13 -2.27
C GLN A 402 16.36 -22.81 -2.19
N ILE A 403 15.40 -22.21 -1.49
CA ILE A 403 14.03 -22.73 -1.40
C ILE A 403 13.38 -22.81 -2.79
N THR A 404 13.56 -21.78 -3.62
CA THR A 404 13.04 -21.75 -5.00
C THR A 404 13.62 -22.89 -5.85
N GLN A 405 14.93 -23.12 -5.76
CA GLN A 405 15.62 -24.22 -6.45
C GLN A 405 15.09 -25.59 -6.00
N ILE A 406 14.94 -25.79 -4.69
CA ILE A 406 14.40 -27.03 -4.12
C ILE A 406 12.97 -27.28 -4.64
N LYS A 407 12.09 -26.27 -4.59
CA LYS A 407 10.71 -26.37 -5.07
C LYS A 407 10.63 -26.62 -6.59
N GLN A 408 11.61 -26.15 -7.36
CA GLN A 408 11.75 -26.45 -8.80
C GLN A 408 12.38 -27.83 -9.09
N GLY A 409 12.75 -28.59 -8.05
CA GLY A 409 13.34 -29.92 -8.16
C GLY A 409 14.84 -29.94 -8.43
N GLN A 410 15.52 -28.78 -8.33
CA GLN A 410 16.98 -28.69 -8.37
C GLN A 410 17.56 -29.03 -7.00
N VAL A 411 17.46 -30.31 -6.63
CA VAL A 411 17.88 -30.83 -5.33
C VAL A 411 19.16 -31.65 -5.49
N ASN A 412 20.23 -31.22 -4.82
CA ASN A 412 21.47 -31.97 -4.76
C ASN A 412 21.37 -33.14 -3.78
N THR A 413 22.04 -34.25 -4.11
CA THR A 413 22.15 -35.40 -3.22
C THR A 413 23.47 -35.36 -2.46
N ILE A 414 23.44 -35.68 -1.17
CA ILE A 414 24.59 -35.71 -0.28
C ILE A 414 25.08 -37.15 -0.16
N GLN A 415 26.39 -37.36 -0.27
CA GLN A 415 27.03 -38.63 0.11
C GLN A 415 27.49 -38.52 1.55
N THR A 416 27.11 -39.48 2.40
CA THR A 416 27.46 -39.48 3.82
C THR A 416 27.68 -40.89 4.33
N THR A 417 28.65 -41.05 5.24
CA THR A 417 28.89 -42.28 6.00
C THR A 417 28.25 -42.25 7.38
N GLU A 418 27.57 -41.15 7.74
CA GLU A 418 26.99 -40.95 9.06
C GLU A 418 25.68 -41.73 9.31
N ILE A 419 25.03 -42.17 8.23
CA ILE A 419 23.80 -42.97 8.23
C ILE A 419 23.89 -44.11 7.22
N ILE A 420 23.16 -45.19 7.48
CA ILE A 420 23.03 -46.32 6.56
C ILE A 420 21.79 -46.09 5.69
N VAL A 421 22.02 -45.89 4.39
CA VAL A 421 20.96 -45.73 3.38
C VAL A 421 20.78 -47.01 2.58
N LYS A 422 19.55 -47.28 2.13
CA LYS A 422 19.25 -48.43 1.26
C LYS A 422 19.77 -48.19 -0.16
N ASN A 423 19.92 -49.26 -0.95
CA ASN A 423 20.23 -49.13 -2.36
C ASN A 423 19.16 -48.28 -3.09
N SER A 424 19.60 -47.25 -3.82
CA SER A 424 18.75 -46.27 -4.53
C SER A 424 18.02 -45.25 -3.64
N GLU A 425 18.32 -45.19 -2.34
CA GLU A 425 17.85 -44.12 -1.45
C GLU A 425 18.82 -42.93 -1.53
N PHE A 426 18.29 -41.73 -1.81
CA PHE A 426 19.09 -40.51 -1.91
C PHE A 426 18.96 -39.67 -0.65
N VAL A 427 20.07 -39.16 -0.12
CA VAL A 427 20.07 -38.18 0.99
C VAL A 427 19.99 -36.78 0.40
N TYR A 428 19.00 -35.99 0.79
CA TYR A 428 18.84 -34.61 0.32
C TYR A 428 19.40 -33.58 1.29
N LEU A 429 19.24 -33.81 2.59
CA LEU A 429 19.67 -32.86 3.62
C LEU A 429 20.25 -33.58 4.84
N HIS A 430 21.27 -32.97 5.44
CA HIS A 430 21.77 -33.25 6.77
C HIS A 430 21.75 -31.97 7.59
N GLN A 431 20.75 -31.83 8.47
CA GLN A 431 20.62 -30.71 9.39
C GLN A 431 21.15 -31.11 10.77
N LYS A 432 22.11 -30.35 11.28
CA LYS A 432 22.68 -30.58 12.62
C LYS A 432 21.90 -29.83 13.69
N LYS A 433 21.98 -30.32 14.93
CA LYS A 433 21.43 -29.65 16.14
C LYS A 433 19.93 -29.40 16.07
N VAL A 434 19.16 -30.38 15.63
CA VAL A 434 17.70 -30.36 15.65
C VAL A 434 17.20 -30.87 17.00
N GLY A 435 16.33 -30.10 17.65
CA GLY A 435 15.76 -30.44 18.93
C GLY A 435 14.32 -30.96 18.83
N ILE A 436 14.00 -32.06 19.50
CA ILE A 436 12.69 -32.71 19.46
C ILE A 436 12.21 -33.01 20.87
N GLN A 437 10.93 -32.77 21.12
CA GLN A 437 10.26 -33.20 22.33
C GLN A 437 9.92 -34.70 22.24
N ALA A 438 10.79 -35.58 22.75
CA ALA A 438 10.60 -37.02 22.68
C ALA A 438 9.49 -37.54 23.61
N THR A 439 9.37 -36.93 24.80
CA THR A 439 8.28 -37.19 25.76
C THR A 439 7.87 -35.88 26.44
N LYS A 440 6.80 -35.88 27.26
CA LYS A 440 6.38 -34.68 28.02
C LYS A 440 7.49 -34.05 28.89
N LYS A 441 8.55 -34.81 29.24
CA LYS A 441 9.63 -34.36 30.12
C LYS A 441 11.02 -34.35 29.47
N GLU A 442 11.15 -34.91 28.27
CA GLU A 442 12.45 -35.14 27.64
C GLU A 442 12.57 -34.40 26.31
N TYR A 443 13.56 -33.51 26.24
CA TYR A 443 13.96 -32.79 25.04
C TYR A 443 15.31 -33.33 24.57
N VAL A 444 15.36 -33.80 23.33
CA VAL A 444 16.54 -34.46 22.76
C VAL A 444 17.05 -33.64 21.58
N VAL A 445 18.36 -33.38 21.55
CA VAL A 445 19.02 -32.71 20.42
C VAL A 445 19.84 -33.73 19.64
N GLY A 446 19.72 -33.70 18.33
CA GLY A 446 20.43 -34.61 17.43
C GLY A 446 20.52 -34.09 16.01
N ASP A 447 20.86 -34.97 15.09
CA ASP A 447 20.97 -34.68 13.66
C ASP A 447 19.77 -35.21 12.90
N LEU A 448 19.24 -34.41 11.97
CA LEU A 448 18.10 -34.74 11.13
C LEU A 448 18.58 -34.94 9.69
N PHE A 449 18.32 -36.11 9.13
CA PHE A 449 18.56 -36.40 7.73
C PHE A 449 17.22 -36.53 7.00
N ILE A 450 17.12 -35.91 5.82
CA ILE A 450 15.97 -36.07 4.93
C ILE A 450 16.46 -36.85 3.72
N THR A 451 15.81 -37.98 3.45
CA THR A 451 16.09 -38.83 2.30
C THR A 451 14.91 -38.88 1.34
N SER A 452 15.08 -39.57 0.22
CA SER A 452 14.01 -39.87 -0.73
C SER A 452 12.90 -40.77 -0.17
N GLU A 453 13.14 -41.50 0.92
CA GLU A 453 12.19 -42.45 1.50
C GLU A 453 11.74 -42.12 2.92
N ARG A 454 12.60 -41.46 3.71
CA ARG A 454 12.38 -41.26 5.15
C ARG A 454 13.13 -40.05 5.71
N ILE A 455 12.68 -39.61 6.86
CA ILE A 455 13.38 -38.72 7.77
C ILE A 455 14.06 -39.58 8.83
N ILE A 456 15.35 -39.37 9.07
CA ILE A 456 16.14 -40.09 10.08
C ILE A 456 16.59 -39.07 11.12
N PHE A 457 16.18 -39.28 12.37
CA PHE A 457 16.67 -38.50 13.50
C PHE A 457 17.69 -39.31 14.30
N LYS A 458 18.94 -38.85 14.29
CA LYS A 458 20.07 -39.49 14.94
C LYS A 458 20.40 -38.74 16.23
N ALA A 459 20.10 -39.38 17.36
CA ALA A 459 20.38 -38.87 18.70
C ALA A 459 20.56 -40.04 19.68
N SER A 460 20.63 -39.76 20.98
CA SER A 460 20.51 -40.79 22.03
C SER A 460 19.25 -41.64 21.86
N THR A 461 18.15 -40.99 21.47
CA THR A 461 16.86 -41.63 21.14
C THR A 461 16.60 -41.55 19.64
N ALA A 462 17.23 -42.44 18.86
CA ALA A 462 17.12 -42.43 17.40
C ALA A 462 15.79 -42.97 16.89
N PHE A 463 15.31 -42.42 15.77
CA PHE A 463 14.12 -42.92 15.08
C PHE A 463 14.12 -42.60 13.59
N GLU A 464 13.23 -43.27 12.88
CA GLU A 464 12.98 -43.04 11.46
C GLU A 464 11.48 -42.82 11.23
N LEU A 465 11.16 -41.94 10.30
CA LEU A 465 9.80 -41.63 9.86
C LEU A 465 9.74 -41.72 8.34
N LEU A 466 8.92 -42.63 7.81
CA LEU A 466 8.73 -42.75 6.36
C LEU A 466 8.06 -41.49 5.79
N ILE A 467 8.52 -41.03 4.63
CA ILE A 467 7.90 -39.90 3.90
C ILE A 467 6.43 -40.19 3.60
N SER A 468 6.09 -41.45 3.29
CA SER A 468 4.72 -41.92 3.04
C SER A 468 3.77 -41.83 4.25
N ASN A 469 4.32 -41.66 5.45
CA ASN A 469 3.57 -41.50 6.69
C ASN A 469 3.36 -40.03 7.06
N ILE A 470 4.03 -39.09 6.41
CA ILE A 470 3.84 -37.66 6.66
C ILE A 470 2.51 -37.23 6.03
N ILE A 471 1.68 -36.56 6.83
CA ILE A 471 0.37 -36.04 6.43
C ILE A 471 0.50 -34.55 6.09
N ALA A 472 1.18 -33.80 6.95
CA ALA A 472 1.40 -32.37 6.79
C ALA A 472 2.70 -31.95 7.48
N VAL A 473 3.24 -30.82 7.02
CA VAL A 473 4.34 -30.11 7.65
C VAL A 473 3.92 -28.66 7.78
N GLU A 474 3.99 -28.12 8.99
CA GLU A 474 3.65 -26.73 9.28
C GLU A 474 4.90 -25.99 9.77
N ILE A 475 5.09 -24.75 9.32
CA ILE A 475 6.22 -23.91 9.75
C ILE A 475 5.72 -22.88 10.74
N LEU A 476 6.43 -22.77 11.88
CA LEU A 476 6.34 -21.65 12.80
C LEU A 476 7.74 -21.06 13.02
N SER A 477 7.81 -19.85 13.61
CA SER A 477 9.01 -19.01 13.61
C SER A 477 10.32 -19.68 14.07
N GLU A 478 10.26 -20.70 14.92
CA GLU A 478 11.44 -21.37 15.51
C GLU A 478 11.47 -22.90 15.32
N TYR A 479 10.41 -23.49 14.76
CA TYR A 479 10.29 -24.94 14.60
C TYR A 479 9.40 -25.31 13.42
N ILE A 480 9.60 -26.52 12.90
CA ILE A 480 8.63 -27.17 12.02
C ILE A 480 7.83 -28.21 12.81
N GLU A 481 6.54 -28.30 12.55
CA GLU A 481 5.68 -29.32 13.13
C GLU A 481 5.33 -30.36 12.07
N ILE A 482 5.77 -31.60 12.28
CA ILE A 482 5.50 -32.71 11.37
C ILE A 482 4.32 -33.50 11.92
N ILE A 483 3.24 -33.55 11.15
CA ILE A 483 2.05 -34.34 11.44
C ILE A 483 2.15 -35.63 10.62
N ALA A 484 2.21 -36.78 11.30
CA ALA A 484 2.36 -38.07 10.66
C ALA A 484 1.29 -39.07 11.13
N LYS A 485 1.08 -40.14 10.35
CA LYS A 485 0.20 -41.27 10.71
C LYS A 485 0.67 -41.99 11.98
N THR A 486 1.96 -41.89 12.31
CA THR A 486 2.57 -42.52 13.48
C THR A 486 2.86 -41.49 14.57
N LYS A 487 2.64 -41.86 15.84
CA LYS A 487 3.04 -41.02 16.98
C LYS A 487 4.56 -40.79 17.02
N LYS A 488 5.35 -41.83 16.74
CA LYS A 488 6.81 -41.75 16.67
C LYS A 488 7.21 -40.95 15.44
N GLY A 489 7.98 -39.88 15.64
CA GLY A 489 8.41 -38.95 14.60
C GLY A 489 7.42 -37.83 14.27
N SER A 490 6.21 -37.83 14.84
CA SER A 490 5.32 -36.66 14.77
C SER A 490 5.64 -35.68 15.90
N GLY A 491 5.50 -34.38 15.64
CA GLY A 491 5.68 -33.32 16.62
C GLY A 491 6.59 -32.20 16.13
N LYS A 492 7.11 -31.43 17.08
CA LYS A 492 7.85 -30.19 16.84
C LYS A 492 9.36 -30.44 16.77
N TYR A 493 9.97 -29.97 15.69
CA TYR A 493 11.40 -30.03 15.39
C TYR A 493 11.96 -28.61 15.42
N HIS A 494 12.71 -28.29 16.47
CA HIS A 494 13.33 -26.99 16.69
C HIS A 494 14.66 -26.94 15.93
N ILE A 495 14.67 -26.18 14.85
CA ILE A 495 15.79 -26.06 13.91
C ILE A 495 16.39 -24.64 13.96
N GLY A 496 15.59 -23.65 14.34
CA GLY A 496 15.95 -22.23 14.30
C GLY A 496 15.89 -21.66 12.88
N LYS A 497 16.94 -20.95 12.46
CA LYS A 497 16.95 -20.12 11.24
C LYS A 497 16.82 -20.91 9.93
N ASP A 498 17.09 -22.21 9.94
CA ASP A 498 17.05 -23.05 8.74
C ASP A 498 15.71 -23.77 8.56
N SER A 499 14.71 -23.51 9.43
CA SER A 499 13.40 -24.18 9.41
C SER A 499 12.72 -24.14 8.04
N ASN A 500 12.77 -23.01 7.34
CA ASN A 500 12.19 -22.86 6.00
C ASN A 500 12.88 -23.73 4.94
N ILE A 501 14.21 -23.90 5.05
CA ILE A 501 14.97 -24.74 4.12
C ILE A 501 14.65 -26.21 4.39
N VAL A 502 14.66 -26.62 5.66
CA VAL A 502 14.33 -27.99 6.07
C VAL A 502 12.93 -28.37 5.60
N GLU A 503 11.94 -27.50 5.81
CA GLU A 503 10.58 -27.74 5.32
C GLU A 503 10.54 -27.92 3.80
N ALA A 504 11.21 -27.04 3.03
CA ALA A 504 11.24 -27.14 1.58
C ALA A 504 11.79 -28.49 1.09
N TYR A 505 12.81 -29.04 1.77
CA TYR A 505 13.35 -30.37 1.48
C TYR A 505 12.36 -31.50 1.81
N ILE A 506 11.62 -31.39 2.93
CA ILE A 506 10.60 -32.38 3.29
C ILE A 506 9.45 -32.32 2.28
N GLU A 507 8.97 -31.13 1.94
CA GLU A 507 7.90 -30.93 0.97
C GLU A 507 8.30 -31.48 -0.41
N TYR A 508 9.54 -31.24 -0.84
CA TYR A 508 10.10 -31.84 -2.06
C TYR A 508 10.10 -33.39 -2.00
N ALA A 509 10.56 -33.98 -0.89
CA ALA A 509 10.58 -35.42 -0.72
C ALA A 509 9.17 -36.03 -0.79
N ILE A 510 8.18 -35.39 -0.14
CA ILE A 510 6.75 -35.77 -0.19
C ILE A 510 6.23 -35.70 -1.63
N LYS A 511 6.41 -34.57 -2.32
CA LYS A 511 5.95 -34.39 -3.71
C LYS A 511 6.56 -35.43 -4.65
N ARG A 512 7.86 -35.71 -4.50
CA ARG A 512 8.55 -36.73 -5.30
C ARG A 512 7.99 -38.13 -5.03
N PHE A 513 7.75 -38.48 -3.77
CA PHE A 513 7.18 -39.77 -3.39
C PHE A 513 5.78 -39.97 -3.99
N HIS A 514 4.90 -38.97 -3.90
CA HIS A 514 3.56 -39.04 -4.51
C HIS A 514 3.62 -39.15 -6.04
N ARG A 515 4.52 -38.42 -6.70
CA ARG A 515 4.70 -38.53 -8.16
C ARG A 515 5.17 -39.92 -8.60
N GLN A 516 5.97 -40.62 -7.78
CA GLN A 516 6.33 -42.02 -8.04
C GLN A 516 5.14 -42.98 -7.87
N LEU A 517 4.20 -42.70 -6.95
CA LEU A 517 2.97 -43.47 -6.81
C LEU A 517 2.06 -43.31 -8.02
N ASP A 518 1.89 -42.10 -8.55
CA ASP A 518 1.10 -41.86 -9.78
C ASP A 518 1.68 -42.62 -10.98
N PHE A 519 3.02 -42.64 -11.11
CA PHE A 519 3.69 -43.37 -12.18
C PHE A 519 3.58 -44.89 -12.01
N SER A 520 3.67 -45.41 -10.78
CA SER A 520 3.53 -46.86 -10.52
C SER A 520 2.09 -47.36 -10.63
N GLN A 521 1.08 -46.51 -10.39
CA GLN A 521 -0.31 -46.83 -10.72
C GLN A 521 -0.55 -46.87 -12.23
N SER A 522 0.25 -46.15 -13.03
CA SER A 522 0.18 -46.21 -14.50
C SER A 522 0.88 -47.41 -15.13
N SER A 523 1.73 -48.14 -14.39
CA SER A 523 2.50 -49.28 -14.90
C SER A 523 1.95 -50.67 -14.51
N GLY A 524 0.86 -50.73 -13.73
CA GLY A 524 0.11 -51.96 -13.48
C GLY A 524 -1.01 -52.14 -14.52
N ASN A 525 -0.74 -52.87 -15.59
CA ASN A 525 -1.62 -53.08 -16.75
C ASN A 525 -2.87 -53.95 -16.43
N THR A 526 -3.66 -53.56 -15.43
CA THR A 526 -4.93 -54.19 -15.08
C THR A 526 -6.08 -53.30 -15.57
N ARG A 527 -7.13 -53.89 -16.15
CA ARG A 527 -8.38 -53.14 -16.46
C ARG A 527 -9.19 -52.81 -15.21
N HIS A 528 -8.69 -53.17 -14.03
CA HIS A 528 -9.38 -52.92 -12.77
C HIS A 528 -9.22 -51.46 -12.37
N ILE A 529 -10.32 -50.72 -12.34
CA ILE A 529 -10.37 -49.34 -11.84
C ILE A 529 -10.66 -49.41 -10.33
N PRO A 530 -9.75 -48.93 -9.47
CA PRO A 530 -9.95 -48.88 -8.02
C PRO A 530 -11.20 -48.08 -7.61
N GLN A 531 -11.85 -48.46 -6.50
CA GLN A 531 -13.12 -47.85 -6.09
C GLN A 531 -12.99 -46.35 -5.74
N ASN A 532 -11.87 -45.92 -5.17
CA ASN A 532 -11.60 -44.51 -4.89
C ASN A 532 -11.56 -43.68 -6.19
N ILE A 533 -10.99 -44.22 -7.27
CA ILE A 533 -10.95 -43.55 -8.58
C ILE A 533 -12.34 -43.52 -9.22
N LYS A 534 -13.12 -44.60 -9.13
CA LYS A 534 -14.53 -44.60 -9.59
C LYS A 534 -15.34 -43.50 -8.92
N ASN A 535 -15.19 -43.35 -7.60
CA ASN A 535 -15.90 -42.32 -6.85
C ASN A 535 -15.48 -40.90 -7.27
N ALA A 536 -14.18 -40.67 -7.47
CA ALA A 536 -13.66 -39.37 -7.90
C ALA A 536 -14.16 -38.99 -9.31
N VAL A 537 -14.09 -39.92 -10.27
CA VAL A 537 -14.60 -39.73 -11.63
C VAL A 537 -16.12 -39.54 -11.63
N TRP A 538 -16.85 -40.24 -10.75
CA TRP A 538 -18.30 -40.05 -10.59
C TRP A 538 -18.66 -38.64 -10.10
N GLN A 539 -17.93 -38.11 -9.12
CA GLN A 539 -18.11 -36.73 -8.64
C GLN A 539 -17.76 -35.71 -9.73
N LYS A 540 -16.63 -35.91 -10.42
CA LYS A 540 -16.17 -35.07 -11.53
C LYS A 540 -17.21 -34.98 -12.66
N CYS A 541 -17.80 -36.11 -13.05
CA CYS A 541 -18.83 -36.16 -14.09
C CYS A 541 -20.25 -35.90 -13.54
N GLN A 542 -20.40 -35.59 -12.25
CA GLN A 542 -21.69 -35.37 -11.56
C GLN A 542 -22.72 -36.50 -11.79
N GLY A 543 -22.25 -37.75 -11.93
CA GLY A 543 -23.11 -38.90 -12.24
C GLY A 543 -23.86 -38.77 -13.57
N LYS A 544 -23.28 -38.08 -14.56
CA LYS A 544 -23.86 -37.89 -15.90
C LYS A 544 -22.85 -38.22 -16.99
N CYS A 545 -23.36 -38.63 -18.15
CA CYS A 545 -22.59 -38.81 -19.36
C CYS A 545 -22.00 -37.47 -19.80
N VAL A 546 -20.69 -37.40 -20.03
CA VAL A 546 -20.03 -36.16 -20.45
C VAL A 546 -20.41 -35.71 -21.86
N GLN A 547 -20.89 -36.63 -22.71
CA GLN A 547 -21.24 -36.33 -24.10
C GLN A 547 -22.69 -35.89 -24.30
N CYS A 548 -23.64 -36.53 -23.61
CA CYS A 548 -25.08 -36.28 -23.81
C CYS A 548 -25.83 -35.87 -22.53
N SER A 549 -25.13 -35.73 -21.40
CA SER A 549 -25.72 -35.42 -20.08
C SER A 549 -26.72 -36.44 -19.53
N SER A 550 -26.92 -37.59 -20.20
CA SER A 550 -27.76 -38.69 -19.69
C SER A 550 -27.29 -39.15 -18.31
N SER A 551 -28.21 -39.44 -17.40
CA SER A 551 -27.94 -40.07 -16.10
C SER A 551 -28.21 -41.59 -16.10
N ALA A 552 -28.63 -42.15 -17.23
CA ALA A 552 -29.02 -43.55 -17.35
C ALA A 552 -27.95 -44.41 -18.07
N TYR A 553 -27.78 -45.65 -17.62
CA TYR A 553 -26.89 -46.67 -18.19
C TYR A 553 -25.46 -46.17 -18.41
N LEU A 554 -24.83 -45.74 -17.30
CA LEU A 554 -23.51 -45.13 -17.28
C LEU A 554 -22.40 -46.17 -17.15
N GLU A 555 -21.32 -45.96 -17.90
CA GLU A 555 -20.13 -46.78 -17.94
C GLU A 555 -18.88 -45.90 -17.76
N PHE A 556 -17.86 -46.42 -17.08
CA PHE A 556 -16.56 -45.77 -17.00
C PHE A 556 -15.78 -46.07 -18.27
N ASP A 557 -15.41 -45.02 -18.99
CA ASP A 557 -14.66 -45.09 -20.25
C ASP A 557 -13.31 -44.39 -20.11
N HIS A 558 -12.32 -44.84 -20.88
CA HIS A 558 -11.02 -44.20 -20.96
C HIS A 558 -10.99 -43.19 -22.11
N ILE A 559 -10.65 -41.93 -21.83
CA ILE A 559 -10.49 -40.87 -22.84
C ILE A 559 -9.48 -41.33 -23.90
N ILE A 560 -8.27 -41.71 -23.46
CA ILE A 560 -7.33 -42.48 -24.28
C ILE A 560 -7.65 -43.96 -24.03
N PRO A 561 -8.15 -44.73 -25.01
CA PRO A 561 -8.54 -46.11 -24.81
C PRO A 561 -7.44 -46.97 -24.20
N PHE A 562 -7.81 -47.93 -23.35
CA PHE A 562 -6.87 -48.90 -22.78
C PHE A 562 -6.05 -49.63 -23.86
N SER A 563 -6.66 -49.95 -25.01
CA SER A 563 -5.96 -50.56 -26.16
C SER A 563 -4.88 -49.68 -26.79
N LYS A 564 -4.86 -48.38 -26.47
CA LYS A 564 -3.88 -47.38 -26.93
C LYS A 564 -2.95 -46.92 -25.80
N GLY A 565 -2.88 -47.67 -24.69
CA GLY A 565 -2.01 -47.33 -23.54
C GLY A 565 -2.65 -46.37 -22.52
N GLY A 566 -3.96 -46.22 -22.55
CA GLY A 566 -4.70 -45.43 -21.56
C GLY A 566 -4.52 -45.92 -20.13
N SER A 567 -4.19 -45.01 -19.21
CA SER A 567 -4.06 -45.30 -17.77
C SER A 567 -5.42 -45.31 -17.06
N ASN A 568 -5.52 -45.94 -15.88
CA ASN A 568 -6.70 -45.86 -15.00
C ASN A 568 -6.68 -44.61 -14.08
N SER A 569 -5.96 -43.56 -14.46
CA SER A 569 -5.94 -42.32 -13.68
C SER A 569 -7.29 -41.60 -13.79
N GLU A 570 -7.65 -40.83 -12.77
CA GLU A 570 -8.84 -39.99 -12.76
C GLU A 570 -8.90 -39.01 -13.96
N ASN A 571 -7.74 -38.60 -14.45
CA ASN A 571 -7.63 -37.70 -15.60
C ASN A 571 -7.89 -38.39 -16.94
N ASN A 572 -7.62 -39.69 -17.05
CA ASN A 572 -7.87 -40.45 -18.27
C ASN A 572 -9.22 -41.18 -18.26
N LEU A 573 -9.99 -41.10 -17.18
CA LEU A 573 -11.31 -41.71 -17.05
C LEU A 573 -12.44 -40.68 -17.13
N GLN A 574 -13.54 -41.10 -17.73
CA GLN A 574 -14.78 -40.34 -17.90
C GLN A 574 -16.00 -41.24 -17.74
N ILE A 575 -17.18 -40.63 -17.63
CA ILE A 575 -18.46 -41.36 -17.65
C ILE A 575 -19.17 -41.12 -18.97
N LEU A 576 -19.52 -42.21 -19.65
CA LEU A 576 -20.36 -42.19 -20.84
C LEU A 576 -21.61 -43.05 -20.62
N CYS A 577 -22.74 -42.67 -21.23
CA CYS A 577 -23.85 -43.60 -21.34
C CYS A 577 -23.48 -44.69 -22.35
N ARG A 578 -24.08 -45.88 -22.22
CA ARG A 578 -23.79 -47.02 -23.09
C ARG A 578 -23.85 -46.69 -24.59
N LYS A 579 -24.78 -45.82 -25.01
CA LYS A 579 -24.88 -45.36 -26.41
C LYS A 579 -23.63 -44.58 -26.84
N CYS A 580 -23.26 -43.53 -26.11
CA CYS A 580 -22.08 -42.73 -26.41
C CYS A 580 -20.78 -43.52 -26.27
N ASN A 581 -20.72 -44.49 -25.33
CA ASN A 581 -19.56 -45.36 -25.17
C ASN A 581 -19.37 -46.27 -26.40
N LEU A 582 -20.45 -46.86 -26.91
CA LEU A 582 -20.43 -47.66 -28.13
C LEU A 582 -20.06 -46.84 -29.38
N GLU A 583 -20.57 -45.60 -29.47
CA GLU A 583 -20.22 -44.68 -30.56
C GLU A 583 -18.74 -44.28 -30.51
N LYS A 584 -18.19 -44.00 -29.32
CA LYS A 584 -16.78 -43.65 -29.14
C LYS A 584 -15.85 -44.83 -29.43
N SER A 585 -16.16 -46.02 -28.93
CA SER A 585 -15.33 -47.23 -29.10
C SER A 585 -13.85 -46.94 -28.75
N ASN A 586 -12.91 -47.14 -29.67
CA ASN A 586 -11.49 -46.87 -29.49
C ASN A 586 -11.01 -45.53 -30.10
N GLN A 587 -11.93 -44.60 -30.37
CA GLN A 587 -11.62 -43.26 -30.86
C GLN A 587 -11.24 -42.35 -29.69
N ILE A 588 -10.44 -41.31 -29.97
CA ILE A 588 -9.95 -40.31 -29.01
C ILE A 588 -10.82 -39.06 -29.16
#